data_AF-A0A7S3T119-F1
#
_entry.id   AF-A0A7S3T119-F1
#
_cell.length_a   1.000
_cell.length_b   1.000
_cell.length_c   1.000
_cell.angle_alpha   90.00
_cell.angle_beta   90.00
_cell.angle_gamma   90.00
#
_symmetry.space_group_name_H-M   'P 1'
#
loop_
_entity.id
_entity.type
_entity.pdbx_description
1 polymer ?
#
loop_
_entity_poly.entity_id
_entity_poly.type
_entity_poly.pdbx_seq_one_letter_code
_entity_poly.pdbx_strand_id
1 'polypeptide(L)'
;MEFGNWALTEDSSEAYRATYVLLVSAILLPVILFARRGCMTVALVLLLASIVHQVSRLHVDTSYWGHIAAGVGLCRASHYILHGDGGALVIRVQHASLGLIATLAMFSYVVFRLPLHTFYNKVHATIWALASLLFASMAAHPITARACNGALPRVAAARQLHDPAVLAALGTLLYTHLHDMQPIGMLFHQVFGVQLGAISVMMLASSAVHAALPRESPLCTLVRGLHAFWWLFAGVWAVHMAAFMYVFKGKRGVHHLWLGEDTDAMHAHEVGGWYLAVDAWLSAAVLVLPLLCCPAKSAELSSVAVADDDGDPLLERKSSVVHM
;
A
#
# COMPACT_ATOMS: atom_id res chain seq x y z
N MET A 1 5.15 -52.04 -13.69
CA MET A 1 5.54 -50.65 -13.39
C MET A 1 4.35 -50.03 -12.69
N GLU A 2 4.30 -50.16 -11.38
CA GLU A 2 3.33 -49.45 -10.55
C GLU A 2 3.76 -47.99 -10.50
N PHE A 3 2.87 -47.08 -10.89
CA PHE A 3 3.04 -45.66 -10.62
C PHE A 3 2.98 -45.49 -9.11
N GLY A 4 4.15 -45.36 -8.48
CA GLY A 4 4.25 -45.08 -7.05
C GLY A 4 3.41 -43.85 -6.72
N ASN A 5 2.51 -43.98 -5.76
CA ASN A 5 1.82 -42.86 -5.16
C ASN A 5 2.88 -41.90 -4.60
N TRP A 6 3.07 -40.76 -5.27
CA TRP A 6 3.74 -39.61 -4.67
C TRP A 6 2.77 -39.03 -3.64
N ALA A 7 2.72 -39.67 -2.46
CA ALA A 7 2.13 -39.04 -1.29
C ALA A 7 2.96 -37.78 -1.02
N LEU A 8 2.40 -36.61 -1.36
CA LEU A 8 2.93 -35.34 -0.93
C LEU A 8 3.08 -35.41 0.59
N THR A 9 4.32 -35.32 1.09
CA THR A 9 4.55 -35.06 2.51
C THR A 9 3.83 -33.77 2.90
N GLU A 10 3.39 -33.64 4.14
CA GLU A 10 2.63 -32.47 4.63
C GLU A 10 3.33 -31.15 4.26
N ASP A 11 4.66 -31.11 4.36
CA ASP A 11 5.51 -29.97 3.98
C ASP A 11 5.48 -29.65 2.47
N SER A 12 5.45 -30.67 1.62
CA SER A 12 5.37 -30.48 0.15
C SER A 12 4.00 -29.93 -0.28
N SER A 13 2.95 -30.23 0.49
CA SER A 13 1.61 -29.65 0.31
C SER A 13 1.55 -28.18 0.72
N GLU A 14 2.21 -27.81 1.82
CA GLU A 14 2.30 -26.43 2.29
C GLU A 14 3.11 -25.54 1.34
N ALA A 15 4.25 -26.02 0.85
CA ALA A 15 5.07 -25.29 -0.12
C ALA A 15 4.30 -25.03 -1.45
N TYR A 16 3.56 -26.02 -1.94
CA TYR A 16 2.70 -25.86 -3.11
C TYR A 16 1.59 -24.83 -2.87
N ARG A 17 0.92 -24.89 -1.72
CA ARG A 17 -0.12 -23.93 -1.32
C ARG A 17 0.42 -22.51 -1.23
N ALA A 18 1.56 -22.30 -0.58
CA ALA A 18 2.22 -21.00 -0.50
C ALA A 18 2.55 -20.47 -1.90
N THR A 19 3.15 -21.29 -2.74
CA THR A 19 3.51 -20.91 -4.11
C THR A 19 2.28 -20.47 -4.90
N TYR A 20 1.17 -21.21 -4.83
CA TYR A 20 -0.08 -20.84 -5.48
C TYR A 20 -0.62 -19.50 -4.98
N VAL A 21 -0.70 -19.31 -3.65
CA VAL A 21 -1.20 -18.08 -3.03
C VAL A 21 -0.39 -16.87 -3.48
N LEU A 22 0.94 -16.98 -3.41
CA LEU A 22 1.88 -15.91 -3.78
C LEU A 22 1.83 -15.59 -5.27
N LEU A 23 1.79 -16.60 -6.14
CA LEU A 23 1.69 -16.40 -7.59
C LEU A 23 0.40 -15.69 -7.99
N VAL A 24 -0.74 -16.08 -7.41
CA VAL A 24 -2.02 -15.42 -7.69
C VAL A 24 -1.97 -13.95 -7.29
N SER A 25 -1.43 -13.63 -6.11
CA SER A 25 -1.26 -12.25 -5.65
C SER A 25 -0.28 -11.47 -6.54
N ALA A 26 0.84 -12.06 -6.92
CA ALA A 26 1.85 -11.45 -7.77
C ALA A 26 1.36 -11.15 -9.20
N ILE A 27 0.36 -11.88 -9.70
CA ILE A 27 -0.21 -11.67 -11.03
C ILE A 27 -1.39 -10.68 -10.96
N LEU A 28 -2.38 -10.94 -10.10
CA LEU A 28 -3.64 -10.20 -10.13
C LEU A 28 -3.50 -8.77 -9.58
N LEU A 29 -2.68 -8.56 -8.54
CA LEU A 29 -2.55 -7.23 -7.93
C LEU A 29 -1.88 -6.20 -8.87
N PRO A 30 -0.80 -6.54 -9.61
CA PRO A 30 -0.30 -5.64 -10.65
C PRO A 30 -1.32 -5.38 -11.76
N VAL A 31 -2.06 -6.39 -12.23
CA VAL A 31 -3.09 -6.15 -13.25
C VAL A 31 -4.14 -5.16 -12.76
N ILE A 32 -4.57 -5.26 -11.50
CA ILE A 32 -5.54 -4.33 -10.91
C ILE A 32 -5.01 -2.89 -10.84
N LEU A 33 -3.71 -2.70 -10.58
CA LEU A 33 -3.13 -1.37 -10.36
C LEU A 33 -2.55 -0.70 -11.61
N PHE A 34 -2.30 -1.49 -12.67
CA PHE A 34 -1.61 -1.02 -13.87
C PHE A 34 -2.40 -1.23 -15.17
N ALA A 35 -3.43 -2.08 -15.21
CA ALA A 35 -4.19 -2.34 -16.44
C ALA A 35 -5.30 -1.30 -16.72
N ARG A 36 -5.86 -1.34 -17.94
CA ARG A 36 -7.03 -0.56 -18.34
C ARG A 36 -8.29 -1.05 -17.61
N ARG A 37 -9.32 -0.19 -17.48
CA ARG A 37 -10.56 -0.47 -16.72
C ARG A 37 -11.17 -1.86 -16.99
N GLY A 38 -11.30 -2.27 -18.26
CA GLY A 38 -11.87 -3.57 -18.62
C GLY A 38 -11.07 -4.76 -18.05
N CYS A 39 -9.75 -4.72 -18.14
CA CYS A 39 -8.85 -5.73 -17.56
C CYS A 39 -8.88 -5.69 -16.03
N MET A 40 -9.00 -4.50 -15.43
CA MET A 40 -9.11 -4.32 -13.99
C MET A 40 -10.38 -4.98 -13.43
N THR A 41 -11.55 -4.79 -14.06
CA THR A 41 -12.80 -5.41 -13.61
C THR A 41 -12.71 -6.93 -13.63
N VAL A 42 -12.18 -7.51 -14.72
CA VAL A 42 -11.98 -8.95 -14.82
C VAL A 42 -11.00 -9.44 -13.74
N ALA A 43 -9.88 -8.74 -13.54
CA ALA A 43 -8.91 -9.08 -12.52
C ALA A 43 -9.48 -8.98 -11.10
N LEU A 44 -10.36 -8.01 -10.81
CA LEU A 44 -11.06 -7.89 -9.53
C LEU A 44 -12.02 -9.06 -9.28
N VAL A 45 -12.76 -9.50 -10.29
CA VAL A 45 -13.64 -10.68 -10.18
C VAL A 45 -12.82 -11.95 -9.94
N LEU A 46 -11.74 -12.13 -10.70
CA LEU A 46 -10.82 -13.25 -10.52
C LEU A 46 -10.14 -13.22 -9.15
N LEU A 47 -9.78 -12.03 -8.67
CA LEU A 47 -9.20 -11.85 -7.34
C LEU A 47 -10.20 -12.23 -6.26
N LEU A 48 -11.45 -11.77 -6.34
CA LEU A 48 -12.48 -12.11 -5.37
C LEU A 48 -12.76 -13.62 -5.34
N ALA A 49 -12.88 -14.25 -6.52
CA ALA A 49 -13.03 -15.70 -6.63
C ALA A 49 -11.82 -16.44 -6.02
N SER A 50 -10.61 -15.94 -6.26
CA SER A 50 -9.37 -16.49 -5.70
C SER A 50 -9.30 -16.34 -4.18
N ILE A 51 -9.69 -15.17 -3.62
CA ILE A 51 -9.78 -14.94 -2.18
C ILE A 51 -10.72 -15.97 -1.56
N VAL A 52 -11.93 -16.11 -2.11
CA VAL A 52 -12.94 -17.07 -1.61
C VAL A 52 -12.39 -18.49 -1.68
N HIS A 53 -11.75 -18.89 -2.77
CA HIS A 53 -11.15 -20.21 -2.91
C HIS A 53 -10.03 -20.43 -1.89
N GLN A 54 -9.09 -19.49 -1.77
CA GLN A 54 -7.95 -19.58 -0.86
C GLN A 54 -8.36 -19.64 0.61
N VAL A 55 -9.35 -18.83 1.03
CA VAL A 55 -9.85 -18.86 2.40
C VAL A 55 -10.65 -20.14 2.68
N SER A 56 -11.55 -20.55 1.78
CA SER A 56 -12.46 -21.67 2.02
C SER A 56 -11.85 -23.05 1.80
N ARG A 57 -10.91 -23.19 0.85
CA ARG A 57 -10.32 -24.48 0.44
C ARG A 57 -8.87 -24.62 0.81
N LEU A 58 -8.11 -23.53 0.75
CA LEU A 58 -6.68 -23.53 1.10
C LEU A 58 -6.41 -22.98 2.49
N HIS A 59 -7.44 -22.66 3.27
CA HIS A 59 -7.34 -22.17 4.65
C HIS A 59 -6.29 -21.06 4.85
N VAL A 60 -6.18 -20.14 3.89
CA VAL A 60 -5.33 -18.94 4.03
C VAL A 60 -5.95 -18.04 5.09
N ASP A 61 -5.11 -17.44 5.95
CA ASP A 61 -5.60 -16.51 6.96
C ASP A 61 -6.19 -15.26 6.30
N THR A 62 -7.34 -14.80 6.76
CA THR A 62 -8.01 -13.63 6.16
C THR A 62 -7.17 -12.36 6.29
N SER A 63 -6.27 -12.31 7.28
CA SER A 63 -5.32 -11.21 7.49
C SER A 63 -4.30 -11.10 6.36
N TYR A 64 -4.02 -12.17 5.60
CA TYR A 64 -3.15 -12.16 4.42
C TYR A 64 -3.61 -11.10 3.42
N TRP A 65 -4.91 -11.15 3.08
CA TRP A 65 -5.47 -10.30 2.04
C TRP A 65 -5.54 -8.83 2.44
N GLY A 66 -5.71 -8.54 3.72
CA GLY A 66 -5.64 -7.18 4.25
C GLY A 66 -4.23 -6.58 4.07
N HIS A 67 -3.20 -7.33 4.46
CA HIS A 67 -1.82 -6.87 4.41
C HIS A 67 -1.23 -6.83 2.99
N ILE A 68 -1.52 -7.83 2.15
CA ILE A 68 -1.03 -7.85 0.76
C ILE A 68 -1.64 -6.70 -0.07
N ALA A 69 -2.93 -6.42 0.10
CA ALA A 69 -3.60 -5.33 -0.61
C ALA A 69 -3.07 -3.97 -0.17
N ALA A 70 -2.89 -3.78 1.16
CA ALA A 70 -2.26 -2.58 1.70
C ALA A 70 -0.83 -2.42 1.15
N GLY A 71 -0.01 -3.46 1.23
CA GLY A 71 1.39 -3.43 0.81
C GLY A 71 1.55 -3.09 -0.67
N VAL A 72 0.79 -3.74 -1.56
CA VAL A 72 0.83 -3.44 -3.00
C VAL A 72 0.30 -2.03 -3.31
N GLY A 73 -0.71 -1.56 -2.57
CA GLY A 73 -1.19 -0.18 -2.64
C GLY A 73 -0.12 0.85 -2.26
N LEU A 74 0.63 0.60 -1.17
CA LEU A 74 1.75 1.44 -0.72
C LEU A 74 2.91 1.44 -1.72
N CYS A 75 3.26 0.28 -2.29
CA CYS A 75 4.24 0.19 -3.38
C CYS A 75 3.81 1.06 -4.58
N ARG A 76 2.52 1.05 -4.92
CA ARG A 76 1.99 1.90 -6.00
C ARG A 76 1.99 3.39 -5.64
N ALA A 77 1.73 3.73 -4.38
CA ALA A 77 1.81 5.10 -3.88
C ALA A 77 3.21 5.69 -4.06
N SER A 78 4.26 4.89 -3.86
CA SER A 78 5.65 5.30 -4.13
C SER A 78 5.84 5.87 -5.54
N HIS A 79 5.31 5.18 -6.55
CA HIS A 79 5.36 5.65 -7.94
C HIS A 79 4.61 6.98 -8.12
N TYR A 80 3.42 7.12 -7.52
CA TYR A 80 2.67 8.38 -7.58
C TYR A 80 3.40 9.54 -6.90
N ILE A 81 4.09 9.30 -5.77
CA ILE A 81 4.92 10.32 -5.11
C ILE A 81 6.10 10.71 -6.01
N LEU A 82 6.80 9.73 -6.57
CA LEU A 82 7.99 9.97 -7.39
C LEU A 82 7.69 10.86 -8.61
N HIS A 83 6.55 10.63 -9.25
CA HIS A 83 6.10 11.41 -10.41
C HIS A 83 5.17 12.59 -10.04
N GLY A 84 4.88 12.76 -8.76
CA GLY A 84 4.03 13.82 -8.25
C GLY A 84 4.80 15.11 -7.95
N ASP A 85 4.12 16.00 -7.23
CA ASP A 85 4.66 17.29 -6.78
C ASP A 85 5.46 17.20 -5.48
N GLY A 86 5.63 15.99 -4.94
CA GLY A 86 6.27 15.70 -3.66
C GLY A 86 5.39 15.98 -2.44
N GLY A 87 4.22 16.59 -2.58
CA GLY A 87 3.31 16.92 -1.49
C GLY A 87 2.40 15.75 -1.08
N ALA A 88 1.13 16.05 -0.81
CA ALA A 88 0.15 15.02 -0.45
C ALA A 88 -0.03 14.01 -1.59
N LEU A 89 -0.18 12.72 -1.28
CA LEU A 89 -0.32 11.67 -2.27
C LEU A 89 -1.56 11.91 -3.16
N VAL A 90 -1.37 12.07 -4.47
CA VAL A 90 -2.48 12.14 -5.43
C VAL A 90 -2.51 10.85 -6.24
N ILE A 91 -3.59 10.07 -6.07
CA ILE A 91 -3.82 8.84 -6.83
C ILE A 91 -5.06 8.98 -7.72
N ARG A 92 -5.25 8.02 -8.64
CA ARG A 92 -6.43 7.97 -9.49
C ARG A 92 -7.69 7.74 -8.66
N VAL A 93 -8.80 8.38 -9.06
CA VAL A 93 -10.12 8.23 -8.40
C VAL A 93 -10.50 6.76 -8.24
N GLN A 94 -10.33 5.94 -9.29
CA GLN A 94 -10.63 4.51 -9.23
C GLN A 94 -9.89 3.78 -8.10
N HIS A 95 -8.60 4.07 -7.88
CA HIS A 95 -7.80 3.43 -6.83
C HIS A 95 -8.21 3.94 -5.44
N ALA A 96 -8.47 5.24 -5.33
CA ALA A 96 -8.96 5.83 -4.09
C ALA A 96 -10.33 5.26 -3.70
N SER A 97 -11.24 5.14 -4.65
CA SER A 97 -12.57 4.56 -4.46
C SER A 97 -12.52 3.08 -4.08
N LEU A 98 -11.65 2.28 -4.72
CA LEU A 98 -11.46 0.88 -4.35
C LEU A 98 -10.96 0.73 -2.90
N GLY A 99 -9.96 1.53 -2.51
CA GLY A 99 -9.46 1.55 -1.13
C GLY A 99 -10.51 2.04 -0.12
N LEU A 100 -11.29 3.07 -0.48
CA LEU A 100 -12.37 3.58 0.34
C LEU A 100 -13.47 2.52 0.56
N ILE A 101 -13.92 1.86 -0.51
CA ILE A 101 -14.93 0.79 -0.43
C ILE A 101 -14.42 -0.36 0.44
N ALA A 102 -13.18 -0.81 0.23
CA ALA A 102 -12.59 -1.92 0.99
C ALA A 102 -12.49 -1.58 2.49
N THR A 103 -11.97 -0.39 2.83
CA THR A 103 -11.79 0.02 4.22
C THR A 103 -13.14 0.30 4.91
N LEU A 104 -14.11 0.88 4.22
CA LEU A 104 -15.47 1.07 4.75
C LEU A 104 -16.20 -0.26 4.98
N ALA A 105 -16.03 -1.22 4.08
CA ALA A 105 -16.59 -2.56 4.26
C ALA A 105 -16.01 -3.24 5.52
N MET A 106 -14.70 -3.13 5.73
CA MET A 106 -14.04 -3.65 6.93
C MET A 106 -14.45 -2.90 8.20
N PHE A 107 -14.52 -1.57 8.17
CA PHE A 107 -15.04 -0.76 9.26
C PHE A 107 -16.46 -1.21 9.65
N SER A 108 -17.34 -1.31 8.66
CA SER A 108 -18.74 -1.74 8.84
C SER A 108 -18.81 -3.16 9.41
N TYR A 109 -17.97 -4.07 8.92
CA TYR A 109 -17.87 -5.42 9.46
C TYR A 109 -17.49 -5.40 10.96
N VAL A 110 -16.43 -4.68 11.33
CA VAL A 110 -16.00 -4.62 12.74
C VAL A 110 -17.07 -3.98 13.63
N VAL A 111 -17.70 -2.89 13.18
CA VAL A 111 -18.70 -2.17 13.98
C VAL A 111 -20.01 -2.94 14.14
N PHE A 112 -20.49 -3.58 13.07
CA PHE A 112 -21.82 -4.19 13.06
C PHE A 112 -21.81 -5.71 13.30
N ARG A 113 -20.66 -6.38 13.16
CA ARG A 113 -20.56 -7.84 13.32
C ARG A 113 -19.70 -8.28 14.49
N LEU A 114 -18.80 -7.43 15.00
CA LEU A 114 -17.92 -7.80 16.10
C LEU A 114 -18.31 -7.10 17.40
N PRO A 115 -18.08 -7.74 18.56
CA PRO A 115 -18.40 -7.15 19.86
C PRO A 115 -17.45 -5.98 20.19
N LEU A 116 -17.94 -4.75 20.07
CA LEU A 116 -17.16 -3.53 20.36
C LEU A 116 -16.89 -3.28 21.85
N HIS A 117 -17.30 -4.17 22.76
CA HIS A 117 -16.95 -4.04 24.17
C HIS A 117 -15.45 -4.34 24.42
N THR A 118 -14.80 -5.10 23.55
CA THR A 118 -13.35 -5.34 23.65
C THR A 118 -12.56 -4.16 23.09
N PHE A 119 -11.50 -3.75 23.79
CA PHE A 119 -10.62 -2.68 23.31
C PHE A 119 -9.95 -3.05 21.98
N TYR A 120 -9.68 -4.34 21.78
CA TYR A 120 -9.21 -4.91 20.53
C TYR A 120 -10.07 -4.52 19.32
N ASN A 121 -11.38 -4.75 19.40
CA ASN A 121 -12.29 -4.44 18.28
C ASN A 121 -12.46 -2.93 18.09
N LYS A 122 -12.37 -2.14 19.17
CA LYS A 122 -12.37 -0.66 19.07
C LYS A 122 -11.16 -0.17 18.28
N VAL A 123 -9.96 -0.67 18.57
CA VAL A 123 -8.74 -0.28 17.85
C VAL A 123 -8.84 -0.65 16.38
N HIS A 124 -9.30 -1.86 16.04
CA HIS A 124 -9.51 -2.27 14.65
C HIS A 124 -10.53 -1.35 13.94
N ALA A 125 -11.66 -1.01 14.59
CA ALA A 125 -12.62 -0.07 14.04
C ALA A 125 -11.97 1.30 13.77
N THR A 126 -11.14 1.80 14.69
CA THR A 126 -10.40 3.06 14.50
C THR A 126 -9.41 2.99 13.34
N ILE A 127 -8.65 1.90 13.21
CA ILE A 127 -7.72 1.69 12.08
C ILE A 127 -8.49 1.76 10.75
N TRP A 128 -9.60 1.04 10.62
CA TRP A 128 -10.38 1.05 9.39
C TRP A 128 -11.03 2.41 9.10
N ALA A 129 -11.52 3.11 10.13
CA ALA A 129 -12.06 4.46 9.98
C ALA A 129 -11.00 5.45 9.50
N LEU A 130 -9.81 5.42 10.10
CA LEU A 130 -8.67 6.25 9.69
C LEU A 130 -8.24 5.94 8.25
N ALA A 131 -8.16 4.66 7.87
CA ALA A 131 -7.85 4.26 6.50
C ALA A 131 -8.92 4.76 5.51
N SER A 132 -10.22 4.67 5.86
CA SER A 132 -11.29 5.24 5.04
C SER A 132 -11.18 6.76 4.89
N LEU A 133 -10.86 7.49 5.96
CA LEU A 133 -10.63 8.94 5.91
C LEU A 133 -9.43 9.28 5.00
N LEU A 134 -8.36 8.50 5.05
CA LEU A 134 -7.19 8.68 4.20
C LEU A 134 -7.56 8.50 2.71
N PHE A 135 -8.27 7.43 2.36
CA PHE A 135 -8.70 7.20 0.98
C PHE A 135 -9.72 8.23 0.50
N ALA A 136 -10.65 8.67 1.36
CA ALA A 136 -11.58 9.75 1.05
C ALA A 136 -10.83 11.07 0.75
N SER A 137 -9.82 11.40 1.57
CA SER A 137 -8.94 12.55 1.33
C SER A 137 -8.20 12.45 0.00
N MET A 138 -7.64 11.28 -0.31
CA MET A 138 -6.97 11.02 -1.58
C MET A 138 -7.91 11.14 -2.79
N ALA A 139 -9.18 10.74 -2.66
CA ALA A 139 -10.20 10.90 -3.69
C ALA A 139 -10.67 12.36 -3.84
N ALA A 140 -10.68 13.13 -2.75
CA ALA A 140 -11.19 14.50 -2.73
C ALA A 140 -10.43 15.41 -3.71
N HIS A 141 -9.13 15.22 -3.88
CA HIS A 141 -8.32 16.07 -4.77
C HIS A 141 -8.72 15.93 -6.25
N PRO A 142 -8.65 14.74 -6.89
CA PRO A 142 -9.06 14.59 -8.29
C PRO A 142 -10.56 14.82 -8.52
N ILE A 143 -11.43 14.51 -7.55
CA ILE A 143 -12.86 14.83 -7.65
C ILE A 143 -13.08 16.36 -7.65
N THR A 144 -12.43 17.07 -6.73
CA THR A 144 -12.52 18.55 -6.65
C THR A 144 -11.96 19.21 -7.91
N ALA A 145 -10.85 18.70 -8.44
CA ALA A 145 -10.26 19.18 -9.70
C ALA A 145 -11.21 19.00 -10.91
N ARG A 146 -12.11 18.00 -10.87
CA ARG A 146 -13.12 17.80 -11.93
C ARG A 146 -14.38 18.64 -11.69
N ALA A 147 -14.89 18.66 -10.45
CA ALA A 147 -16.19 19.23 -10.14
C ALA A 147 -16.16 20.72 -9.78
N CYS A 148 -15.13 21.19 -9.06
CA CYS A 148 -15.08 22.51 -8.43
C CYS A 148 -13.64 23.04 -8.34
N ASN A 149 -13.03 23.39 -9.47
CA ASN A 149 -11.64 23.85 -9.54
C ASN A 149 -11.29 25.00 -8.58
N GLY A 150 -12.22 25.91 -8.30
CA GLY A 150 -12.00 27.01 -7.35
C GLY A 150 -11.75 26.57 -5.89
N ALA A 151 -12.17 25.36 -5.51
CA ALA A 151 -11.95 24.82 -4.17
C ALA A 151 -10.66 23.97 -4.05
N LEU A 152 -10.02 23.63 -5.18
CA LEU A 152 -8.86 22.75 -5.22
C LEU A 152 -7.69 23.24 -4.34
N PRO A 153 -7.32 24.54 -4.30
CA PRO A 153 -6.24 25.00 -3.44
C PRO A 153 -6.53 24.80 -1.95
N ARG A 154 -7.80 24.97 -1.53
CA ARG A 154 -8.21 24.75 -0.13
C ARG A 154 -8.16 23.28 0.25
N VAL A 155 -8.61 22.40 -0.66
CA VAL A 155 -8.49 20.95 -0.46
C VAL A 155 -7.03 20.54 -0.39
N ALA A 156 -6.19 21.01 -1.31
CA ALA A 156 -4.76 20.70 -1.29
C ALA A 156 -4.09 21.16 0.02
N ALA A 157 -4.39 22.37 0.50
CA ALA A 157 -3.86 22.89 1.76
C ALA A 157 -4.34 22.06 2.97
N ALA A 158 -5.62 21.71 3.05
CA ALA A 158 -6.14 20.90 4.16
C ALA A 158 -5.46 19.51 4.23
N ARG A 159 -5.18 18.91 3.07
CA ARG A 159 -4.53 17.60 2.97
C ARG A 159 -3.08 17.59 3.46
N GLN A 160 -2.38 18.72 3.42
CA GLN A 160 -1.02 18.84 3.95
C GLN A 160 -0.95 18.61 5.46
N LEU A 161 -2.05 18.81 6.19
CA LEU A 161 -2.15 18.52 7.62
C LEU A 161 -2.89 17.20 7.90
N HIS A 162 -4.02 16.99 7.23
CA HIS A 162 -4.89 15.85 7.49
C HIS A 162 -4.20 14.50 7.21
N ASP A 163 -3.61 14.34 6.03
CA ASP A 163 -3.05 13.04 5.61
C ASP A 163 -1.88 12.59 6.51
N PRO A 164 -0.88 13.45 6.84
CA PRO A 164 0.17 13.05 7.78
C PRO A 164 -0.37 12.80 9.19
N ALA A 165 -1.38 13.53 9.66
CA ALA A 165 -1.99 13.28 10.96
C ALA A 165 -2.67 11.90 11.01
N VAL A 166 -3.40 11.53 9.96
CA VAL A 166 -4.03 10.21 9.84
C VAL A 166 -2.98 9.08 9.78
N LEU A 167 -1.91 9.25 9.01
CA LEU A 167 -0.82 8.27 8.95
C LEU A 167 -0.07 8.14 10.27
N ALA A 168 0.16 9.24 11.00
CA ALA A 168 0.76 9.20 12.33
C ALA A 168 -0.13 8.47 13.34
N ALA A 169 -1.44 8.69 13.28
CA ALA A 169 -2.41 7.98 14.11
C ALA A 169 -2.45 6.47 13.78
N LEU A 170 -2.49 6.11 12.50
CA LEU A 170 -2.38 4.71 12.05
C LEU A 170 -1.07 4.07 12.52
N GLY A 171 0.05 4.78 12.37
CA GLY A 171 1.36 4.32 12.82
C GLY A 171 1.41 4.07 14.33
N THR A 172 0.84 5.00 15.11
CA THR A 172 0.76 4.86 16.57
C THR A 172 -0.08 3.64 16.98
N LEU A 173 -1.23 3.44 16.32
CA LEU A 173 -2.08 2.28 16.60
C LEU A 173 -1.38 0.98 16.23
N LEU A 174 -0.74 0.88 15.07
CA LEU A 174 -0.01 -0.34 14.69
C LEU A 174 1.19 -0.63 15.60
N TYR A 175 1.86 0.41 16.07
CA TYR A 175 2.97 0.26 17.02
C TYR A 175 2.52 -0.23 18.40
N THR A 176 1.38 0.24 18.88
CA THR A 176 0.92 -0.02 20.25
C THR A 176 -0.11 -1.15 20.35
N HIS A 177 -0.75 -1.52 19.25
CA HIS A 177 -1.81 -2.53 19.23
C HIS A 177 -1.26 -3.96 19.10
N LEU A 178 -0.67 -4.44 20.20
CA LEU A 178 -0.11 -5.77 20.30
C LEU A 178 -1.20 -6.81 20.60
N HIS A 179 -1.44 -7.71 19.65
CA HIS A 179 -2.39 -8.80 19.78
C HIS A 179 -1.92 -10.09 19.08
N ASP A 180 -0.78 -10.03 18.40
CA ASP A 180 -0.06 -11.22 17.97
C ASP A 180 0.72 -11.76 19.15
N MET A 181 0.53 -13.05 19.44
CA MET A 181 1.18 -13.72 20.56
C MET A 181 2.61 -14.16 20.22
N GLN A 182 3.01 -14.05 18.95
CA GLN A 182 4.36 -14.37 18.48
C GLN A 182 5.24 -13.10 18.49
N PRO A 183 6.46 -13.16 19.06
CA PRO A 183 7.39 -12.02 19.08
C PRO A 183 7.67 -11.42 17.70
N ILE A 184 7.86 -12.27 16.69
CA ILE A 184 8.09 -11.83 15.32
C ILE A 184 6.89 -11.04 14.77
N GLY A 185 5.66 -11.47 15.07
CA GLY A 185 4.47 -10.76 14.60
C GLY A 185 4.29 -9.39 15.22
N MET A 186 4.61 -9.25 16.52
CA MET A 186 4.66 -7.95 17.17
C MET A 186 5.68 -7.02 16.51
N LEU A 187 6.89 -7.52 16.23
CA LEU A 187 7.94 -6.75 15.57
C LEU A 187 7.50 -6.25 14.19
N PHE A 188 6.88 -7.10 13.39
CA PHE A 188 6.40 -6.71 12.06
C PHE A 188 5.39 -5.56 12.10
N HIS A 189 4.41 -5.60 13.01
CA HIS A 189 3.45 -4.51 13.19
C HIS A 189 4.09 -3.23 13.74
N GLN A 190 5.02 -3.37 14.69
CA GLN A 190 5.74 -2.23 15.26
C GLN A 190 6.56 -1.49 14.21
N VAL A 191 7.34 -2.22 13.42
CA VAL A 191 8.13 -1.67 12.32
C VAL A 191 7.20 -1.01 11.29
N PHE A 192 6.09 -1.65 10.95
CA PHE A 192 5.13 -1.07 10.02
C PHE A 192 4.54 0.24 10.56
N GLY A 193 4.24 0.30 11.86
CA GLY A 193 3.80 1.51 12.54
C GLY A 193 4.83 2.64 12.48
N VAL A 194 6.11 2.33 12.72
CA VAL A 194 7.23 3.30 12.59
C VAL A 194 7.36 3.81 11.16
N GLN A 195 7.24 2.94 10.16
CA GLN A 195 7.30 3.33 8.75
C GLN A 195 6.16 4.28 8.36
N LEU A 196 4.92 4.05 8.84
CA LEU A 196 3.82 5.00 8.62
C LEU A 196 4.08 6.37 9.28
N GLY A 197 4.69 6.38 10.47
CA GLY A 197 5.16 7.60 11.12
C GLY A 197 6.23 8.32 10.29
N ALA A 198 7.18 7.58 9.72
CA ALA A 198 8.21 8.15 8.84
C ALA A 198 7.61 8.74 7.55
N ILE A 199 6.61 8.07 6.95
CA ILE A 199 5.86 8.63 5.81
C ILE A 199 5.21 9.96 6.20
N SER A 200 4.55 10.03 7.37
CA SER A 200 3.92 11.26 7.86
C SER A 200 4.91 12.43 7.95
N VAL A 201 6.09 12.19 8.56
CA VAL A 201 7.15 13.20 8.65
C VAL A 201 7.64 13.61 7.27
N MET A 202 7.83 12.66 6.36
CA MET A 202 8.30 12.94 5.01
C MET A 202 7.29 13.69 4.15
N MET A 203 5.99 13.47 4.34
CA MET A 203 4.94 14.27 3.70
C MET A 203 5.08 15.75 4.10
N LEU A 204 5.24 16.04 5.39
CA LEU A 204 5.41 17.39 5.90
C LEU A 204 6.72 18.03 5.40
N ALA A 205 7.83 17.29 5.49
CA ALA A 205 9.15 17.77 5.04
C ALA A 205 9.15 18.07 3.55
N SER A 206 8.60 17.17 2.74
CA SER A 206 8.53 17.34 1.29
C SER A 206 7.57 18.47 0.90
N SER A 207 6.43 18.64 1.58
CA SER A 207 5.55 19.80 1.38
C SER A 207 6.25 21.12 1.72
N ALA A 208 6.99 21.20 2.82
CA ALA A 208 7.71 22.40 3.21
C ALA A 208 8.81 22.78 2.20
N VAL A 209 9.57 21.79 1.73
CA VAL A 209 10.63 22.00 0.73
C VAL A 209 10.06 22.45 -0.61
N HIS A 210 9.00 21.81 -1.10
CA HIS A 210 8.36 22.19 -2.36
C HIS A 210 7.57 23.51 -2.28
N ALA A 211 7.24 23.99 -1.08
CA ALA A 211 6.69 25.33 -0.88
C ALA A 211 7.77 26.43 -0.95
N ALA A 212 9.02 26.08 -0.62
CA ALA A 212 10.13 27.04 -0.55
C ALA A 212 11.01 27.07 -1.81
N LEU A 213 11.07 25.97 -2.56
CA LEU A 213 12.03 25.80 -3.67
C LEU A 213 11.35 25.39 -4.98
N PRO A 214 11.93 25.75 -6.14
CA PRO A 214 11.50 25.24 -7.43
C PRO A 214 11.54 23.71 -7.47
N ARG A 215 10.63 23.11 -8.22
CA ARG A 215 10.49 21.64 -8.31
C ARG A 215 11.72 20.94 -8.84
N GLU A 216 12.48 21.61 -9.69
CA GLU A 216 13.72 21.11 -10.31
C GLU A 216 14.93 21.23 -9.38
N SER A 217 14.78 21.84 -8.20
CA SER A 217 15.85 21.93 -7.22
C SER A 217 16.33 20.53 -6.82
N PRO A 218 17.65 20.29 -6.71
CA PRO A 218 18.19 19.00 -6.26
C PRO A 218 17.60 18.54 -4.92
N LEU A 219 17.30 19.49 -4.01
CA LEU A 219 16.69 19.17 -2.73
C LEU A 219 15.24 18.67 -2.90
N CYS A 220 14.46 19.27 -3.80
CA CYS A 220 13.09 18.83 -4.13
C CYS A 220 13.10 17.41 -4.71
N THR A 221 14.03 17.10 -5.61
CA THR A 221 14.21 15.75 -6.16
C THR A 221 14.58 14.75 -5.06
N LEU A 222 15.52 15.11 -4.18
CA LEU A 222 15.95 14.25 -3.09
C LEU A 222 14.82 13.94 -2.11
N VAL A 223 14.11 14.96 -1.61
CA VAL A 223 13.02 14.74 -0.63
C VAL A 223 11.86 13.97 -1.24
N ARG A 224 11.58 14.14 -2.55
CA ARG A 224 10.59 13.33 -3.26
C ARG A 224 11.03 11.87 -3.38
N GLY A 225 12.29 11.62 -3.70
CA GLY A 225 12.87 10.28 -3.70
C GLY A 225 12.80 9.60 -2.33
N LEU A 226 13.15 10.33 -1.26
CA LEU A 226 13.03 9.84 0.12
C LEU A 226 11.57 9.60 0.53
N HIS A 227 10.66 10.49 0.16
CA HIS A 227 9.24 10.30 0.43
C HIS A 227 8.71 9.05 -0.29
N ALA A 228 9.03 8.89 -1.58
CA ALA A 228 8.69 7.69 -2.36
C ALA A 228 9.31 6.41 -1.76
N PHE A 229 10.54 6.49 -1.25
CA PHE A 229 11.21 5.40 -0.56
C PHE A 229 10.42 4.90 0.63
N TRP A 230 9.96 5.79 1.51
CA TRP A 230 9.23 5.36 2.69
C TRP A 230 7.88 4.70 2.36
N TRP A 231 7.19 5.13 1.30
CA TRP A 231 6.00 4.43 0.79
C TRP A 231 6.34 3.04 0.23
N LEU A 232 7.40 2.93 -0.58
CA LEU A 232 7.81 1.64 -1.15
C LEU A 232 8.24 0.66 -0.07
N PHE A 233 9.07 1.14 0.85
CA PHE A 233 9.61 0.34 1.95
C PHE A 233 8.50 -0.19 2.86
N ALA A 234 7.54 0.67 3.24
CA ALA A 234 6.35 0.24 3.98
C ALA A 234 5.50 -0.76 3.19
N GLY A 235 5.40 -0.57 1.86
CA GLY A 235 4.65 -1.48 1.00
C GLY A 235 5.28 -2.86 0.88
N VAL A 236 6.60 -2.92 0.66
CA VAL A 236 7.38 -4.16 0.62
C VAL A 236 7.27 -4.87 1.96
N TRP A 237 7.42 -4.15 3.08
CA TRP A 237 7.30 -4.71 4.41
C TRP A 237 5.91 -5.32 4.69
N ALA A 238 4.83 -4.66 4.26
CA ALA A 238 3.48 -5.20 4.41
C ALA A 238 3.22 -6.43 3.51
N VAL A 239 3.78 -6.46 2.30
CA VAL A 239 3.77 -7.65 1.43
C VAL A 239 4.54 -8.80 2.08
N HIS A 240 5.71 -8.50 2.63
CA HIS A 240 6.55 -9.44 3.35
C HIS A 240 5.80 -10.01 4.56
N MET A 241 5.22 -9.15 5.40
CA MET A 241 4.40 -9.55 6.54
C MET A 241 3.25 -10.48 6.13
N ALA A 242 2.53 -10.14 5.05
CA ALA A 242 1.46 -10.99 4.52
C ALA A 242 1.98 -12.39 4.17
N ALA A 243 3.00 -12.46 3.34
CA ALA A 243 3.59 -13.71 2.86
C ALA A 243 4.20 -14.55 4.00
N PHE A 244 4.89 -13.89 4.92
CA PHE A 244 5.67 -14.57 5.94
C PHE A 244 4.82 -14.92 7.14
N MET A 245 3.71 -14.24 7.44
CA MET A 245 2.92 -14.53 8.64
C MET A 245 1.51 -15.07 8.39
N TYR A 246 0.92 -14.90 7.22
CA TYR A 246 -0.52 -15.11 7.05
C TYR A 246 -0.93 -16.05 5.91
N VAL A 247 0.04 -16.66 5.21
CA VAL A 247 -0.26 -17.58 4.08
C VAL A 247 -1.03 -18.83 4.52
N PHE A 248 -0.90 -19.24 5.78
CA PHE A 248 -1.54 -20.43 6.32
C PHE A 248 -2.39 -20.10 7.56
N LYS A 249 -3.36 -20.97 7.85
CA LYS A 249 -4.23 -20.87 9.01
C LYS A 249 -3.42 -20.81 10.31
N GLY A 250 -3.93 -20.02 11.26
CA GLY A 250 -3.34 -19.90 12.59
C GLY A 250 -2.21 -18.89 12.67
N LYS A 251 -2.21 -17.87 11.79
CA LYS A 251 -1.15 -16.86 11.69
C LYS A 251 0.23 -17.47 11.45
N ARG A 252 0.28 -18.46 10.54
CA ARG A 252 1.51 -19.07 10.04
C ARG A 252 1.74 -18.63 8.59
N GLY A 253 2.98 -18.47 8.19
CA GLY A 253 3.34 -18.11 6.83
C GLY A 253 4.73 -18.60 6.50
N VAL A 254 5.29 -18.21 5.35
CA VAL A 254 6.53 -18.84 4.82
C VAL A 254 7.70 -18.86 5.82
N HIS A 255 7.73 -17.94 6.80
CA HIS A 255 8.76 -17.94 7.85
C HIS A 255 8.83 -19.26 8.64
N HIS A 256 7.71 -19.93 8.90
CA HIS A 256 7.68 -21.16 9.71
C HIS A 256 8.39 -22.32 9.02
N LEU A 257 8.41 -22.31 7.68
CA LEU A 257 9.13 -23.30 6.87
C LEU A 257 10.66 -23.15 7.00
N TRP A 258 11.14 -21.99 7.45
CA TRP A 258 12.58 -21.65 7.47
C TRP A 258 13.15 -21.52 8.89
N LEU A 259 12.33 -21.09 9.86
CA LEU A 259 12.75 -20.79 11.23
C LEU A 259 12.21 -21.77 12.29
N GLY A 260 11.23 -22.62 11.95
CA GLY A 260 10.52 -23.46 12.91
C GLY A 260 9.52 -22.68 13.79
N GLU A 261 8.81 -23.39 14.69
CA GLU A 261 7.71 -22.81 15.49
C GLU A 261 8.18 -22.12 16.80
N ASP A 262 9.40 -22.41 17.29
CA ASP A 262 9.93 -21.94 18.58
C ASP A 262 10.99 -20.83 18.41
N THR A 263 10.56 -19.66 17.91
CA THR A 263 11.43 -18.48 17.83
C THR A 263 11.31 -17.63 19.09
N ASP A 264 12.40 -17.52 19.88
CA ASP A 264 12.43 -16.60 21.01
C ASP A 264 12.46 -15.13 20.56
N ALA A 265 12.28 -14.21 21.52
CA ALA A 265 12.22 -12.78 21.20
C ALA A 265 13.53 -12.22 20.64
N MET A 266 14.69 -12.73 21.08
CA MET A 266 15.99 -12.26 20.60
C MET A 266 16.21 -12.68 19.15
N HIS A 267 15.97 -13.95 18.84
CA HIS A 267 16.08 -14.48 17.49
C HIS A 267 15.07 -13.80 16.54
N ALA A 268 13.83 -13.55 17.01
CA ALA A 268 12.86 -12.77 16.25
C ALA A 268 13.36 -11.36 15.90
N HIS A 269 14.04 -10.69 16.83
CA HIS A 269 14.63 -9.37 16.59
C HIS A 269 15.80 -9.41 15.59
N GLU A 270 16.69 -10.38 15.69
CA GLU A 270 17.81 -10.53 14.75
C GLU A 270 17.31 -10.82 13.33
N VAL A 271 16.41 -11.78 13.19
CA VAL A 271 15.85 -12.17 11.89
C VAL A 271 15.01 -11.05 11.29
N GLY A 272 14.14 -10.44 12.09
CA GLY A 272 13.34 -9.30 11.65
C GLY A 272 14.19 -8.08 11.28
N GLY A 273 15.29 -7.83 12.00
CA GLY A 273 16.26 -6.78 11.67
C GLY A 273 16.96 -7.05 10.34
N TRP A 274 17.31 -8.31 10.06
CA TRP A 274 17.88 -8.71 8.77
C TRP A 274 16.87 -8.52 7.62
N TYR A 275 15.63 -8.99 7.78
CA TYR A 275 14.56 -8.75 6.80
C TYR A 275 14.37 -7.26 6.52
N LEU A 276 14.37 -6.44 7.59
CA LEU A 276 14.19 -5.00 7.47
C LEU A 276 15.32 -4.34 6.67
N ALA A 277 16.56 -4.76 6.91
CA ALA A 277 17.72 -4.26 6.17
C ALA A 277 17.66 -4.64 4.68
N VAL A 278 17.25 -5.87 4.37
CA VAL A 278 17.07 -6.34 2.99
C VAL A 278 15.97 -5.55 2.29
N ASP A 279 14.80 -5.40 2.93
CA ASP A 279 13.67 -4.68 2.34
C ASP A 279 13.99 -3.20 2.13
N ALA A 280 14.73 -2.57 3.05
CA ALA A 280 15.22 -1.20 2.91
C ALA A 280 16.18 -1.08 1.72
N TRP A 281 17.17 -1.98 1.63
CA TRP A 281 18.15 -1.97 0.55
C TRP A 281 17.50 -2.17 -0.82
N LEU A 282 16.63 -3.16 -0.95
CA LEU A 282 15.92 -3.43 -2.21
C LEU A 282 14.99 -2.28 -2.60
N SER A 283 14.27 -1.69 -1.64
CA SER A 283 13.41 -0.53 -1.90
C SER A 283 14.21 0.67 -2.39
N ALA A 284 15.38 0.93 -1.81
CA ALA A 284 16.28 1.97 -2.28
C ALA A 284 16.80 1.68 -3.70
N ALA A 285 17.27 0.45 -3.96
CA ALA A 285 17.79 0.04 -5.27
C ALA A 285 16.75 0.19 -6.38
N VAL A 286 15.49 -0.18 -6.12
CA VAL A 286 14.36 -0.03 -7.06
C VAL A 286 14.12 1.44 -7.42
N LEU A 287 14.28 2.37 -6.47
CA LEU A 287 14.03 3.80 -6.71
C LEU A 287 15.23 4.55 -7.30
N VAL A 288 16.45 4.07 -7.06
CA VAL A 288 17.66 4.64 -7.67
C VAL A 288 17.60 4.56 -9.19
N LEU A 289 17.10 3.46 -9.76
CA LEU A 289 17.01 3.28 -11.22
C LEU A 289 16.15 4.36 -11.92
N PRO A 290 14.90 4.63 -11.51
CA PRO A 290 14.12 5.77 -12.01
C PRO A 290 14.79 7.13 -11.81
N LEU A 291 15.45 7.35 -10.66
CA LEU A 291 16.13 8.62 -10.36
C LEU A 291 17.37 8.85 -11.24
N LEU A 292 18.04 7.79 -11.68
CA LEU A 292 19.18 7.85 -12.61
C LEU A 292 18.75 7.94 -14.08
N CYS A 293 17.65 7.27 -14.46
CA CYS A 293 17.23 7.10 -15.86
C CYS A 293 16.20 8.14 -16.34
N CYS A 294 15.53 8.87 -15.45
CA CYS A 294 14.63 9.96 -15.83
C CYS A 294 15.32 11.31 -15.56
N PRO A 295 15.95 11.96 -16.57
CA PRO A 295 16.27 13.37 -16.43
C PRO A 295 14.97 14.11 -16.11
N ALA A 296 15.05 15.11 -15.24
CA ALA A 296 13.96 16.02 -14.93
C ALA A 296 13.55 16.79 -16.21
N LYS A 297 12.84 16.12 -17.13
CA LYS A 297 12.05 16.79 -18.15
C LYS A 297 10.84 17.37 -17.44
N SER A 298 11.08 18.58 -16.96
CA SER A 298 10.10 19.59 -16.63
C SER A 298 8.95 19.60 -17.65
N ALA A 299 7.74 19.76 -17.12
CA ALA A 299 6.61 20.45 -17.76
C ALA A 299 5.61 19.72 -18.68
N GLU A 300 5.70 18.42 -18.96
CA GLU A 300 4.60 17.73 -19.69
C GLU A 300 3.71 16.84 -18.81
N LEU A 301 4.13 16.47 -17.61
CA LEU A 301 3.26 15.74 -16.66
C LEU A 301 2.31 16.62 -15.84
N SER A 302 2.37 17.95 -15.98
CA SER A 302 1.29 18.81 -15.47
C SER A 302 0.10 18.88 -16.41
N SER A 303 0.27 18.56 -17.69
CA SER A 303 -0.81 18.44 -18.67
C SER A 303 -1.20 16.98 -18.94
N VAL A 304 -0.30 16.03 -18.69
CA VAL A 304 -0.64 14.60 -18.66
C VAL A 304 -1.26 14.25 -17.31
N ALA A 305 -2.59 14.23 -17.32
CA ALA A 305 -3.39 13.27 -16.57
C ALA A 305 -3.84 13.64 -15.13
N VAL A 306 -4.77 14.61 -15.04
CA VAL A 306 -6.14 14.16 -14.67
C VAL A 306 -6.52 13.21 -15.78
N ALA A 307 -6.08 11.94 -15.71
CA ALA A 307 -6.32 10.98 -16.77
C ALA A 307 -7.83 10.95 -16.92
N ASP A 308 -8.28 11.41 -18.07
CA ASP A 308 -9.59 11.06 -18.51
C ASP A 308 -9.66 9.54 -18.45
N ASP A 309 -10.72 9.11 -17.81
CA ASP A 309 -10.79 7.81 -17.20
C ASP A 309 -11.03 6.74 -18.31
N ASP A 310 -11.05 7.16 -19.59
CA ASP A 310 -11.44 6.39 -20.77
C ASP A 310 -10.37 6.29 -21.88
N GLY A 311 -9.12 6.71 -21.64
CA GLY A 311 -8.06 6.52 -22.65
C GLY A 311 -8.25 7.35 -23.92
N ASP A 312 -9.14 8.34 -23.91
CA ASP A 312 -9.18 9.36 -24.93
C ASP A 312 -8.06 10.37 -24.70
N PRO A 313 -7.32 10.77 -25.76
CA PRO A 313 -6.40 11.89 -25.66
C PRO A 313 -7.21 13.14 -25.30
N LEU A 314 -6.80 13.84 -24.25
CA LEU A 314 -7.30 15.18 -23.98
C LEU A 314 -7.14 15.98 -25.27
N LEU A 315 -8.27 16.34 -25.89
CA LEU A 315 -8.32 17.27 -27.01
C LEU A 315 -7.36 18.42 -26.69
N GLU A 316 -6.35 18.58 -27.54
CA GLU A 316 -5.51 19.76 -27.58
C GLU A 316 -6.44 20.97 -27.51
N ARG A 317 -6.52 21.60 -26.34
CA ARG A 317 -7.10 22.92 -26.22
C ARG A 317 -6.09 23.82 -26.92
N LYS A 318 -6.23 23.96 -28.25
CA LYS A 318 -5.63 25.05 -29.00
C LYS A 318 -5.91 26.30 -28.21
N SER A 319 -4.88 26.87 -27.60
CA SER A 319 -4.90 28.25 -27.17
C SER A 319 -5.14 29.08 -28.42
N SER A 320 -6.40 29.35 -28.74
CA SER A 320 -6.75 30.46 -29.61
C SER A 320 -6.32 31.70 -28.86
N VAL A 321 -5.08 32.13 -29.12
CA VAL A 321 -4.65 33.50 -28.89
C VAL A 321 -5.60 34.35 -29.72
N VAL A 322 -6.61 34.89 -29.06
CA VAL A 322 -7.35 36.03 -29.57
C VAL A 322 -6.41 37.20 -29.42
N HIS A 323 -5.71 37.54 -30.51
CA HIS A 323 -5.12 38.87 -30.63
C HIS A 323 -6.28 39.86 -30.73
N MET A 324 -6.47 40.64 -29.67
CA MET A 324 -6.96 42.02 -29.76
C MET A 324 -5.77 42.94 -29.51
#